data_AF-A0A0D6QM61-F1
#
_entry.id   AF-A0A0D6QM61-F1
#
_cell.length_a   1.000
_cell.length_b   1.000
_cell.length_c   1.000
_cell.angle_alpha   90.00
_cell.angle_beta   90.00
_cell.angle_gamma   90.00
#
_symmetry.space_group_name_H-M   'P 1'
#
loop_
_entity.id
_entity.type
_entity.pdbx_description
1 polymer ?
#
loop_
_entity_poly.entity_id
_entity_poly.type
_entity_poly.pdbx_seq_one_letter_code
_entity_poly.pdbx_strand_id
1 'polypeptide(L)'
;MRTVRRLALAAVVALAGCGRGCGNTDTPFDPAAGYEPLEDCKASFPAPVEGDPHPEALVTVDGDGPEWSWAHGAAYVHAPLLVVWEALQDPATSRIHGADWHVTGTVEPEFPLSFEIRYEAGPSGLRVHWVIAYRGGPLVGTLEAPEVIGFRYQRIHGTVNVEVQDGSLVATDAGDGVTALQLVCHLNAYHQDHDNVRGTVQDWFTDLVAKVRTLQPPP
;
A
#
# COMPACT_ATOMS: atom_id res chain seq x y z
N MET A 1 16.85 68.29 -32.57
CA MET A 1 17.88 67.37 -32.06
C MET A 1 17.17 66.13 -31.54
N ARG A 2 17.53 64.95 -32.05
CA ARG A 2 16.91 63.64 -31.74
C ARG A 2 17.46 63.14 -30.39
N THR A 3 16.61 62.98 -29.39
CA THR A 3 17.01 62.32 -28.13
C THR A 3 16.49 60.89 -28.14
N VAL A 4 17.44 59.96 -28.13
CA VAL A 4 17.29 58.52 -28.35
C VAL A 4 16.57 57.87 -27.16
N ARG A 5 15.50 57.13 -27.46
CA ARG A 5 14.84 56.16 -26.57
C ARG A 5 15.88 55.17 -26.03
N ARG A 6 16.05 55.07 -24.71
CA ARG A 6 16.71 53.92 -24.08
C ARG A 6 15.64 53.08 -23.39
N LEU A 7 15.12 52.09 -24.12
CA LEU A 7 14.37 50.97 -23.57
C LEU A 7 15.40 50.08 -22.85
N ALA A 8 15.43 50.15 -21.52
CA ALA A 8 16.14 49.16 -20.72
C ALA A 8 15.25 47.91 -20.66
N LEU A 9 15.53 46.95 -21.55
CA LEU A 9 14.90 45.63 -21.53
C LEU A 9 15.56 44.85 -20.38
N ALA A 10 14.95 44.88 -19.21
CA ALA A 10 15.30 43.98 -18.12
C ALA A 10 14.83 42.57 -18.52
N ALA A 11 15.77 41.73 -18.95
CA ALA A 11 15.52 40.31 -19.14
C ALA A 11 15.30 39.66 -17.77
N VAL A 12 14.03 39.54 -17.38
CA VAL A 12 13.62 38.63 -16.30
C VAL A 12 13.80 37.22 -16.85
N VAL A 13 14.94 36.60 -16.54
CA VAL A 13 15.12 35.17 -16.71
C VAL A 13 14.28 34.52 -15.61
N ALA A 14 13.02 34.23 -15.93
CA ALA A 14 12.23 33.30 -15.15
C ALA A 14 12.87 31.92 -15.31
N LEU A 15 13.68 31.53 -14.33
CA LEU A 15 14.07 30.15 -14.11
C LEU A 15 12.80 29.36 -13.76
N ALA A 16 11.99 29.03 -14.76
CA ALA A 16 11.07 27.91 -14.70
C ALA A 16 11.92 26.64 -14.77
N GLY A 17 12.62 26.37 -13.68
CA GLY A 17 13.24 25.07 -13.42
C GLY A 17 12.12 24.08 -13.13
N CYS A 18 11.49 23.57 -14.19
CA CYS A 18 10.68 22.35 -14.13
C CYS A 18 11.63 21.15 -13.96
N GLY A 19 12.26 21.04 -12.79
CA GLY A 19 12.81 19.79 -12.29
C GLY A 19 11.94 19.40 -11.10
N ARG A 20 11.47 18.14 -11.04
CA ARG A 20 10.67 17.60 -9.92
C ARG A 20 11.26 18.12 -8.59
N GLY A 21 10.52 19.04 -7.97
CA GLY A 21 11.08 19.99 -7.01
C GLY A 21 11.39 19.37 -5.65
N CYS A 22 12.12 20.12 -4.82
CA CYS A 22 12.09 19.93 -3.37
C CYS A 22 10.72 20.43 -2.88
N GLY A 23 9.89 19.56 -2.31
CA GLY A 23 8.59 19.95 -1.78
C GLY A 23 7.78 18.77 -1.28
N ASN A 24 6.72 19.07 -0.53
CA ASN A 24 5.74 18.09 -0.07
C ASN A 24 4.40 18.31 -0.77
N THR A 25 3.64 17.24 -0.94
CA THR A 25 2.26 17.28 -1.41
C THR A 25 1.35 16.50 -0.46
N ASP A 26 0.08 16.90 -0.44
CA ASP A 26 -1.00 16.22 0.26
C ASP A 26 -1.92 15.55 -0.75
N THR A 27 -2.37 14.35 -0.43
CA THR A 27 -3.33 13.59 -1.26
C THR A 27 -4.48 13.15 -0.36
N PRO A 28 -5.66 13.80 -0.43
CA PRO A 28 -6.80 13.43 0.40
C PRO A 28 -7.17 11.96 0.22
N PHE A 29 -7.37 11.24 1.33
CA PHE A 29 -7.92 9.88 1.29
C PHE A 29 -9.43 9.96 1.53
N ASP A 30 -10.21 9.88 0.45
CA ASP A 30 -11.67 9.99 0.47
C ASP A 30 -12.26 9.02 1.52
N PRO A 31 -12.97 9.51 2.55
CA PRO A 31 -13.62 8.64 3.53
C PRO A 31 -14.58 7.63 2.89
N ALA A 32 -15.20 7.96 1.76
CA ALA A 32 -16.11 7.07 1.05
C ALA A 32 -15.40 5.85 0.42
N ALA A 33 -14.08 5.94 0.18
CA ALA A 33 -13.31 4.78 -0.27
C ALA A 33 -13.14 3.74 0.85
N GLY A 34 -13.16 4.19 2.11
CA GLY A 34 -13.04 3.34 3.30
C GLY A 34 -11.91 2.30 3.15
N TYR A 35 -12.32 1.04 3.15
CA TYR A 35 -11.46 -0.13 2.97
C TYR A 35 -11.91 -1.03 1.80
N GLU A 36 -12.56 -0.43 0.79
CA GLU A 36 -12.93 -1.10 -0.46
C GLU A 36 -11.69 -1.43 -1.31
N PRO A 37 -11.71 -2.52 -2.10
CA PRO A 37 -10.62 -2.83 -3.02
C PRO A 37 -10.35 -1.68 -4.00
N LEU A 38 -9.09 -1.51 -4.40
CA LEU A 38 -8.70 -0.53 -5.42
C LEU A 38 -9.27 -0.88 -6.79
N GLU A 39 -9.13 -2.16 -7.16
CA GLU A 39 -9.56 -2.77 -8.41
C GLU A 39 -9.57 -4.30 -8.24
N ASP A 40 -10.08 -5.02 -9.24
CA ASP A 40 -10.08 -6.48 -9.23
C ASP A 40 -8.66 -7.04 -9.27
N CYS A 41 -8.41 -8.10 -8.48
CA CYS A 41 -7.13 -8.79 -8.50
C CYS A 41 -6.93 -9.57 -9.81
N LYS A 42 -5.76 -9.40 -10.44
CA LYS A 42 -5.38 -10.03 -11.73
C LYS A 42 -4.60 -11.33 -11.51
N ALA A 43 -4.12 -11.59 -10.30
CA ALA A 43 -3.42 -12.82 -9.97
C ALA A 43 -4.41 -13.98 -9.80
N SER A 44 -4.04 -15.15 -10.32
CA SER A 44 -4.74 -16.40 -10.01
C SER A 44 -4.28 -16.94 -8.66
N PHE A 45 -5.18 -17.53 -7.89
CA PHE A 45 -4.80 -18.24 -6.66
C PHE A 45 -3.79 -19.37 -6.94
N PRO A 46 -2.96 -19.73 -5.94
CA PRO A 46 -2.09 -20.90 -6.01
C PRO A 46 -2.86 -22.15 -6.47
N ALA A 47 -2.26 -22.92 -7.38
CA ALA A 47 -2.86 -24.17 -7.82
C ALA A 47 -2.84 -25.20 -6.68
N PRO A 48 -3.90 -26.03 -6.54
CA PRO A 48 -3.92 -27.13 -5.59
C PRO A 48 -2.71 -28.06 -5.73
N VAL A 49 -2.24 -28.61 -4.61
CA VAL A 49 -1.21 -29.65 -4.57
C VAL A 49 -1.75 -30.93 -3.95
N GLU A 50 -1.02 -32.04 -4.06
CA GLU A 50 -1.47 -33.32 -3.50
C GLU A 50 -1.67 -33.21 -1.98
N GLY A 51 -2.91 -33.45 -1.53
CA GLY A 51 -3.28 -33.40 -0.11
C GLY A 51 -3.62 -32.00 0.43
N ASP A 52 -3.48 -30.94 -0.37
CA ASP A 52 -3.79 -29.57 0.04
C ASP A 52 -4.46 -28.78 -1.10
N PRO A 53 -5.79 -28.56 -1.03
CA PRO A 53 -6.51 -27.78 -2.03
C PRO A 53 -6.18 -26.28 -2.00
N HIS A 54 -5.61 -25.77 -0.91
CA HIS A 54 -5.34 -24.35 -0.68
C HIS A 54 -3.92 -24.15 -0.11
N PRO A 55 -2.86 -24.43 -0.90
CA PRO A 55 -1.50 -24.34 -0.38
C PRO A 55 -1.16 -22.93 0.08
N GLU A 56 -0.60 -22.80 1.29
CA GLU A 56 -0.13 -21.54 1.87
C GLU A 56 1.05 -21.00 1.04
N ALA A 57 0.70 -20.27 -0.01
CA ALA A 57 1.60 -19.74 -1.01
C ALA A 57 1.00 -18.47 -1.61
N LEU A 58 1.85 -17.65 -2.22
CA LEU A 58 1.49 -16.43 -2.92
C LEU A 58 1.85 -16.57 -4.41
N VAL A 59 0.90 -16.23 -5.26
CA VAL A 59 1.11 -16.00 -6.70
C VAL A 59 1.04 -14.50 -6.94
N THR A 60 1.98 -13.98 -7.73
CA THR A 60 2.02 -12.55 -8.10
C THR A 60 1.98 -12.36 -9.60
N VAL A 61 1.37 -11.26 -10.04
CA VAL A 61 1.50 -10.70 -11.38
C VAL A 61 1.74 -9.21 -11.25
N ASP A 62 2.62 -8.66 -12.07
CA ASP A 62 3.08 -7.28 -11.94
C ASP A 62 3.40 -6.68 -13.32
N GLY A 63 3.57 -5.36 -13.33
CA GLY A 63 4.01 -4.65 -14.53
C GLY A 63 4.07 -3.14 -14.35
N ASP A 64 4.48 -2.47 -15.44
CA ASP A 64 4.58 -1.02 -15.51
C ASP A 64 3.47 -0.44 -16.38
N GLY A 65 2.68 0.47 -15.80
CA GLY A 65 1.71 1.28 -16.51
C GLY A 65 2.27 2.68 -16.83
N PRO A 66 1.56 3.46 -17.66
CA PRO A 66 1.96 4.84 -17.96
C PRO A 66 1.84 5.78 -16.75
N GLU A 67 1.00 5.44 -15.77
CA GLU A 67 0.73 6.27 -14.59
C GLU A 67 1.43 5.76 -13.32
N TRP A 68 1.59 4.44 -13.19
CA TRP A 68 2.25 3.78 -12.07
C TRP A 68 2.70 2.36 -12.43
N SER A 69 3.68 1.85 -11.69
CA SER A 69 3.94 0.41 -11.59
C SER A 69 2.92 -0.25 -10.65
N TRP A 70 2.63 -1.52 -10.88
CA TRP A 70 1.60 -2.24 -10.13
C TRP A 70 2.01 -3.68 -9.85
N ALA A 71 1.48 -4.24 -8.77
CA ALA A 71 1.55 -5.67 -8.48
C ALA A 71 0.25 -6.15 -7.85
N HIS A 72 -0.22 -7.31 -8.27
CA HIS A 72 -1.36 -8.01 -7.71
C HIS A 72 -0.89 -9.35 -7.15
N GLY A 73 -1.43 -9.73 -6.00
CA GLY A 73 -1.16 -11.00 -5.32
C GLY A 73 -2.44 -11.78 -5.07
N ALA A 74 -2.38 -13.09 -5.22
CA ALA A 74 -3.43 -13.99 -4.75
C ALA A 74 -2.76 -15.11 -3.93
N ALA A 75 -3.26 -15.34 -2.71
CA ALA A 75 -2.62 -16.24 -1.76
C ALA A 75 -3.63 -16.97 -0.88
N TYR A 76 -3.16 -18.04 -0.24
CA TYR A 76 -3.85 -18.67 0.87
C TYR A 76 -3.02 -18.55 2.15
N VAL A 77 -3.70 -18.40 3.28
CA VAL A 77 -3.12 -18.45 4.63
C VAL A 77 -3.86 -19.51 5.43
N HIS A 78 -3.12 -20.44 6.05
CA HIS A 78 -3.67 -21.54 6.84
C HIS A 78 -4.13 -21.08 8.22
N ALA A 79 -5.07 -20.14 8.25
CA ALA A 79 -5.77 -19.71 9.44
C ALA A 79 -7.20 -19.23 9.12
N PRO A 80 -8.13 -19.34 10.09
CA PRO A 80 -9.47 -18.79 9.95
C PRO A 80 -9.46 -17.28 9.72
N LEU A 81 -10.47 -16.77 9.00
CA LEU A 81 -10.59 -15.36 8.63
C LEU A 81 -10.51 -14.41 9.84
N LEU A 82 -11.05 -14.81 10.99
CA LEU A 82 -10.99 -14.03 12.22
C LEU A 82 -9.55 -13.88 12.78
N VAL A 83 -8.71 -14.90 12.63
CA VAL A 83 -7.29 -14.83 13.04
C VAL A 83 -6.51 -13.94 12.09
N VAL A 84 -6.83 -13.97 10.80
CA VAL A 84 -6.27 -13.04 9.81
C VAL A 84 -6.69 -11.59 10.12
N TRP A 85 -7.95 -11.36 10.52
CA TRP A 85 -8.41 -10.05 10.99
C TRP A 85 -7.60 -9.54 12.18
N GLU A 86 -7.39 -10.39 13.18
CA GLU A 86 -6.59 -10.06 14.36
C GLU A 86 -5.13 -9.75 13.99
N ALA A 87 -4.55 -10.51 13.06
CA ALA A 87 -3.19 -10.26 12.58
C ALA A 87 -3.07 -8.90 11.87
N LEU A 88 -4.05 -8.52 11.05
CA LEU A 88 -4.07 -7.23 10.34
C LEU A 88 -4.16 -6.02 11.27
N GLN A 89 -4.57 -6.20 12.54
CA GLN A 89 -4.54 -5.13 13.54
C GLN A 89 -3.11 -4.67 13.88
N ASP A 90 -2.11 -5.49 13.58
CA ASP A 90 -0.70 -5.15 13.79
C ASP A 90 -0.15 -4.42 12.53
N PRO A 91 0.20 -3.12 12.63
CA PRO A 91 0.71 -2.34 11.50
C PRO A 91 1.97 -2.93 10.86
N ALA A 92 2.73 -3.74 11.59
CA ALA A 92 3.93 -4.39 11.05
C ALA A 92 3.61 -5.37 9.91
N THR A 93 2.38 -5.89 9.84
CA THR A 93 1.97 -6.86 8.81
C THR A 93 1.77 -6.23 7.44
N SER A 94 1.49 -4.93 7.35
CA SER A 94 1.10 -4.24 6.12
C SER A 94 2.12 -3.20 5.66
N ARG A 95 3.38 -3.35 6.07
CA ARG A 95 4.43 -2.37 5.78
C ARG A 95 4.86 -2.41 4.31
N ILE A 96 5.23 -1.23 3.81
CA ILE A 96 5.84 -1.09 2.47
C ILE A 96 7.25 -1.68 2.44
N HIS A 97 7.61 -2.27 1.30
CA HIS A 97 8.92 -2.86 1.05
C HIS A 97 10.06 -1.82 1.10
N GLY A 98 11.18 -2.21 1.71
CA GLY A 98 12.47 -1.51 1.57
C GLY A 98 12.59 -0.13 2.21
N ALA A 99 11.59 0.32 2.98
CA ALA A 99 11.59 1.63 3.64
C ALA A 99 11.72 1.52 5.16
N ASP A 100 12.40 2.49 5.78
CA ASP A 100 12.34 2.69 7.23
C ASP A 100 10.92 3.14 7.59
N TRP A 101 10.38 2.66 8.71
CA TRP A 101 9.00 2.94 9.07
C TRP A 101 8.80 3.10 10.57
N HIS A 102 7.77 3.88 10.93
CA HIS A 102 7.29 4.00 12.30
C HIS A 102 5.80 4.35 12.31
N VAL A 103 5.05 3.74 13.23
CA VAL A 103 3.63 4.05 13.43
C VAL A 103 3.52 5.43 14.07
N THR A 104 2.71 6.31 13.50
CA THR A 104 2.53 7.69 13.97
C THR A 104 1.21 7.93 14.70
N GLY A 105 0.23 7.03 14.60
CA GLY A 105 -1.01 7.07 15.38
C GLY A 105 -2.17 6.28 14.78
N THR A 106 -3.29 6.21 15.52
CA THR A 106 -4.62 5.77 15.07
C THR A 106 -5.43 7.04 14.80
N VAL A 107 -5.96 7.20 13.59
CA VAL A 107 -6.30 8.55 13.10
C VAL A 107 -7.79 8.75 12.88
N GLU A 108 -8.53 7.70 12.54
CA GLU A 108 -9.91 7.86 12.07
C GLU A 108 -10.85 6.90 12.83
N PRO A 109 -11.48 7.37 13.92
CA PRO A 109 -12.29 6.53 14.81
C PRO A 109 -13.55 5.95 14.17
N GLU A 110 -13.95 6.46 13.00
CA GLU A 110 -15.07 5.93 12.21
C GLU A 110 -14.76 4.59 11.53
N PHE A 111 -13.48 4.23 11.36
CA PHE A 111 -13.09 2.95 10.75
C PHE A 111 -12.69 1.95 11.84
N PRO A 112 -13.10 0.67 11.73
CA PRO A 112 -12.78 -0.34 12.73
C PRO A 112 -11.27 -0.53 12.96
N LEU A 113 -10.49 -0.44 11.89
CA LEU A 113 -9.04 -0.38 11.92
C LEU A 113 -8.62 0.89 11.19
N SER A 114 -7.85 1.76 11.87
CA SER A 114 -7.24 2.93 11.26
C SER A 114 -5.89 3.21 11.90
N PHE A 115 -4.85 3.36 11.08
CA PHE A 115 -3.55 3.80 11.56
C PHE A 115 -2.76 4.52 10.47
N GLU A 116 -1.78 5.29 10.89
CA GLU A 116 -0.80 5.91 10.02
C GLU A 116 0.58 5.32 10.24
N ILE A 117 1.30 5.12 9.14
CA ILE A 117 2.71 4.82 9.15
C ILE A 117 3.45 5.92 8.42
N ARG A 118 4.47 6.47 9.06
CA ARG A 118 5.44 7.34 8.41
C ARG A 118 6.61 6.50 7.92
N TYR A 119 6.93 6.69 6.66
CA TYR A 119 8.02 6.05 5.95
C TYR A 119 9.12 7.04 5.63
N GLU A 120 10.34 6.53 5.57
CA GLU A 120 11.50 7.26 5.11
C GLU A 120 12.45 6.37 4.31
N ALA A 121 13.06 6.92 3.26
CA ALA A 121 14.02 6.20 2.42
C ALA A 121 15.10 7.13 1.88
N GLY A 122 16.21 6.52 1.43
CA GLY A 122 17.32 7.23 0.81
C GLY A 122 18.31 7.87 1.79
N PRO A 123 19.38 8.48 1.25
CA PRO A 123 20.49 9.02 2.04
C PRO A 123 20.08 10.27 2.81
N SER A 124 20.79 10.57 3.91
CA SER A 124 20.48 11.67 4.83
C SER A 124 20.37 13.07 4.20
N GLY A 125 21.06 13.32 3.07
CA GLY A 125 20.99 14.60 2.34
C GLY A 125 19.84 14.72 1.34
N LEU A 126 19.15 13.61 1.03
CA LEU A 126 18.02 13.53 0.07
C LEU A 126 16.95 12.57 0.63
N ARG A 127 16.67 12.68 1.94
CA ARG A 127 15.75 11.79 2.64
C ARG A 127 14.33 12.00 2.10
N VAL A 128 13.83 10.99 1.40
CA VAL A 128 12.44 10.89 0.96
C VAL A 128 11.63 10.47 2.18
N HIS A 129 10.51 11.14 2.45
CA HIS A 129 9.62 10.81 3.56
C HIS A 129 8.17 10.99 3.16
N TRP A 130 7.31 10.12 3.66
CA TRP A 130 5.88 10.16 3.37
C TRP A 130 5.08 9.47 4.47
N VAL A 131 3.78 9.74 4.50
CA VAL A 131 2.82 9.17 5.44
C VAL A 131 1.75 8.44 4.65
N ILE A 132 1.46 7.22 5.05
CA ILE A 132 0.37 6.40 4.51
C ILE A 132 -0.66 6.22 5.62
N ALA A 133 -1.92 6.48 5.28
CA ALA A 133 -3.06 6.13 6.12
C ALA A 133 -3.59 4.76 5.67
N TYR A 134 -3.93 3.93 6.65
CA TYR A 134 -4.44 2.58 6.52
C TYR A 134 -5.84 2.51 7.13
N ARG A 135 -6.76 1.81 6.47
CA ARG A 135 -8.11 1.56 6.92
C ARG A 135 -8.45 0.08 6.73
N GLY A 136 -9.22 -0.51 7.63
CA GLY A 136 -9.69 -1.88 7.50
C GLY A 136 -10.99 -2.16 8.24
N GLY A 137 -11.71 -3.19 7.80
CA GLY A 137 -12.96 -3.62 8.41
C GLY A 137 -13.69 -4.70 7.60
N PRO A 138 -14.84 -5.19 8.10
CA PRO A 138 -15.68 -6.10 7.35
C PRO A 138 -16.38 -5.37 6.21
N LEU A 139 -16.20 -5.87 4.99
CA LEU A 139 -17.02 -5.51 3.82
C LEU A 139 -18.36 -6.25 3.85
N VAL A 140 -18.34 -7.47 4.38
CA VAL A 140 -19.54 -8.30 4.62
C VAL A 140 -19.40 -8.98 5.98
N GLY A 141 -20.51 -9.09 6.71
CA GLY A 141 -20.55 -9.64 8.06
C GLY A 141 -20.38 -8.56 9.14
N THR A 142 -19.89 -8.95 10.31
CA THR A 142 -19.61 -8.05 11.44
C THR A 142 -18.15 -8.14 11.88
N LEU A 143 -17.73 -7.34 12.87
CA LEU A 143 -16.37 -7.43 13.40
C LEU A 143 -16.11 -8.75 14.15
N GLU A 144 -17.14 -9.29 14.78
CA GLU A 144 -17.07 -10.54 15.55
C GLU A 144 -17.22 -11.77 14.65
N ALA A 145 -17.83 -11.61 13.48
CA ALA A 145 -18.05 -12.64 12.49
C ALA A 145 -17.88 -12.06 11.07
N PRO A 146 -16.64 -11.73 10.65
CA PRO A 146 -16.40 -11.22 9.32
C PRO A 146 -16.63 -12.34 8.29
N GLU A 147 -17.29 -12.01 7.18
CA GLU A 147 -17.43 -12.90 6.02
C GLU A 147 -16.47 -12.49 4.90
N VAL A 148 -16.27 -11.18 4.75
CA VAL A 148 -15.29 -10.57 3.84
C VAL A 148 -14.64 -9.41 4.56
N ILE A 149 -13.30 -9.37 4.58
CA ILE A 149 -12.52 -8.25 5.15
C ILE A 149 -11.96 -7.43 4.00
N GLY A 150 -12.10 -6.12 4.11
CA GLY A 150 -11.39 -5.15 3.27
C GLY A 150 -10.33 -4.43 4.08
N PHE A 151 -9.25 -4.07 3.41
CA PHE A 151 -8.17 -3.28 3.95
C PHE A 151 -7.60 -2.42 2.83
N ARG A 152 -7.40 -1.12 3.05
CA ARG A 152 -6.92 -0.19 2.04
C ARG A 152 -5.95 0.81 2.66
N TYR A 153 -4.94 1.17 1.89
CA TYR A 153 -4.02 2.22 2.27
C TYR A 153 -3.78 3.21 1.15
N GLN A 154 -3.44 4.44 1.51
CA GLN A 154 -3.07 5.48 0.56
C GLN A 154 -2.06 6.45 1.19
N ARG A 155 -1.06 6.85 0.41
CA ARG A 155 -0.17 7.95 0.77
C ARG A 155 -0.98 9.24 0.85
N ILE A 156 -0.93 9.90 2.01
CA ILE A 156 -1.72 11.11 2.32
C ILE A 156 -0.86 12.37 2.38
N HIS A 157 0.42 12.24 2.70
CA HIS A 157 1.37 13.35 2.80
C HIS A 157 2.77 12.86 2.45
N GLY A 158 3.66 13.74 1.99
CA GLY A 158 5.09 13.43 1.86
C GLY A 158 5.78 14.20 0.77
N THR A 159 7.04 13.87 0.50
CA THR A 159 7.79 14.50 -0.57
C THR A 159 7.21 14.15 -1.95
N VAL A 160 7.38 15.04 -2.92
CA VAL A 160 6.92 14.82 -4.32
C VAL A 160 7.62 13.67 -5.05
N ASN A 161 8.60 13.03 -4.42
CA ASN A 161 9.30 11.87 -4.97
C ASN A 161 8.45 10.59 -4.93
N VAL A 162 7.39 10.56 -4.11
CA VAL A 162 6.38 9.50 -4.08
C VAL A 162 5.05 10.16 -4.45
N GLU A 163 4.66 10.04 -5.72
CA GLU A 163 3.45 10.65 -6.26
C GLU A 163 2.23 9.79 -5.91
N VAL A 164 2.30 8.50 -6.22
CA VAL A 164 1.27 7.49 -5.92
C VAL A 164 1.89 6.39 -5.07
N GLN A 165 1.23 6.04 -3.98
CA GLN A 165 1.45 4.79 -3.28
C GLN A 165 0.18 4.41 -2.54
N ASP A 166 -0.50 3.41 -3.04
CA ASP A 166 -1.73 2.88 -2.48
C ASP A 166 -1.79 1.37 -2.66
N GLY A 167 -2.68 0.76 -1.88
CA GLY A 167 -2.88 -0.67 -1.95
C GLY A 167 -4.18 -1.07 -1.29
N SER A 168 -4.62 -2.29 -1.61
CA SER A 168 -5.77 -2.90 -0.97
C SER A 168 -5.55 -4.40 -0.79
N LEU A 169 -6.20 -4.95 0.23
CA LEU A 169 -6.28 -6.37 0.50
C LEU A 169 -7.75 -6.74 0.71
N VAL A 170 -8.18 -7.83 0.10
CA VAL A 170 -9.46 -8.48 0.37
C VAL A 170 -9.17 -9.87 0.92
N ALA A 171 -9.80 -10.22 2.05
CA ALA A 171 -9.71 -11.55 2.64
C ALA A 171 -11.09 -12.20 2.74
N THR A 172 -11.18 -13.47 2.34
CA THR A 172 -12.41 -14.27 2.39
C THR A 172 -12.12 -15.67 2.90
N ASP A 173 -13.13 -16.30 3.51
CA ASP A 173 -13.02 -17.72 3.89
C ASP A 173 -12.92 -18.61 2.62
N ALA A 174 -11.87 -19.43 2.56
CA ALA A 174 -11.68 -20.43 1.51
C ALA A 174 -12.23 -21.81 1.91
N GLY A 175 -12.69 -21.96 3.15
CA GLY A 175 -13.07 -23.23 3.76
C GLY A 175 -11.91 -23.88 4.52
N ASP A 176 -12.23 -24.92 5.30
CA ASP A 176 -11.26 -25.75 6.05
C ASP A 176 -10.31 -24.97 6.98
N GLY A 177 -10.74 -23.80 7.46
CA GLY A 177 -9.92 -22.94 8.31
C GLY A 177 -8.79 -22.23 7.55
N VAL A 178 -8.95 -22.03 6.24
CA VAL A 178 -8.03 -21.32 5.36
C VAL A 178 -8.66 -20.00 4.90
N THR A 179 -7.85 -18.95 4.85
CA THR A 179 -8.24 -17.65 4.31
C THR A 179 -7.62 -17.44 2.93
N ALA A 180 -8.44 -17.06 1.96
CA ALA A 180 -7.99 -16.56 0.66
C ALA A 180 -7.71 -15.06 0.75
N LEU A 181 -6.58 -14.63 0.19
CA LEU A 181 -6.17 -13.23 0.12
C LEU A 181 -6.02 -12.77 -1.32
N GLN A 182 -6.48 -11.56 -1.61
CA GLN A 182 -6.18 -10.84 -2.83
C GLN A 182 -5.56 -9.48 -2.47
N LEU A 183 -4.39 -9.19 -3.01
CA LEU A 183 -3.64 -7.97 -2.76
C LEU A 183 -3.48 -7.18 -4.07
N VAL A 184 -3.58 -5.87 -3.99
CA VAL A 184 -3.32 -4.94 -5.09
C VAL A 184 -2.49 -3.79 -4.55
N CYS A 185 -1.43 -3.40 -5.25
CA CYS A 185 -0.59 -2.26 -4.89
C CYS A 185 -0.22 -1.47 -6.15
N HIS A 186 -0.20 -0.13 -6.05
CA HIS A 186 0.28 0.79 -7.08
C HIS A 186 1.39 1.67 -6.53
N LEU A 187 2.36 2.03 -7.39
CA LEU A 187 3.47 2.91 -7.05
C LEU A 187 3.86 3.78 -8.24
N ASN A 188 3.87 5.09 -8.01
CA ASN A 188 4.61 6.04 -8.85
C ASN A 188 5.56 6.80 -7.93
N ALA A 189 6.82 6.38 -7.97
CA ALA A 189 7.89 7.01 -7.23
C ALA A 189 9.16 7.13 -8.08
N TYR A 190 9.97 8.13 -7.78
CA TYR A 190 11.19 8.41 -8.53
C TYR A 190 12.19 7.25 -8.45
N HIS A 191 12.62 6.73 -9.60
CA HIS A 191 13.52 5.55 -9.73
C HIS A 191 13.00 4.28 -9.05
N GLN A 192 11.68 4.13 -8.93
CA GLN A 192 11.06 2.87 -8.52
C GLN A 192 10.30 2.27 -9.70
N ASP A 193 10.14 0.95 -9.65
CA ASP A 193 9.52 0.13 -10.68
C ASP A 193 8.67 -1.00 -10.05
N HIS A 194 8.12 -1.87 -10.88
CA HIS A 194 7.27 -2.99 -10.47
C HIS A 194 7.94 -3.94 -9.46
N ASP A 195 9.26 -4.06 -9.43
CA ASP A 195 9.96 -4.91 -8.47
C ASP A 195 9.68 -4.48 -7.02
N ASN A 196 9.57 -3.18 -6.77
CA ASN A 196 9.29 -2.62 -5.45
C ASN A 196 7.84 -2.85 -5.00
N VAL A 197 6.91 -2.78 -5.96
CA VAL A 197 5.48 -3.03 -5.71
C VAL A 197 5.24 -4.51 -5.45
N ARG A 198 5.87 -5.38 -6.24
CA ARG A 198 5.88 -6.83 -6.03
C ARG A 198 6.53 -7.18 -4.68
N GLY A 199 7.64 -6.52 -4.32
CA GLY A 199 8.26 -6.66 -3.01
C GLY A 199 7.31 -6.31 -1.87
N THR A 200 6.46 -5.29 -2.03
CA THR A 200 5.44 -4.92 -1.04
C THR A 200 4.39 -6.00 -0.87
N VAL A 201 3.89 -6.58 -1.96
CA VAL A 201 2.94 -7.70 -1.90
C VAL A 201 3.56 -8.93 -1.23
N GLN A 202 4.83 -9.21 -1.50
CA GLN A 202 5.58 -10.33 -0.90
C GLN A 202 5.82 -10.13 0.61
N ASP A 203 6.29 -8.95 1.02
CA ASP A 203 6.52 -8.61 2.43
C ASP A 203 5.21 -8.64 3.21
N TRP A 204 4.12 -8.09 2.66
CA TRP A 204 2.81 -8.10 3.31
C TRP A 204 2.32 -9.54 3.56
N PHE A 205 2.38 -10.41 2.55
CA PHE A 205 2.02 -11.82 2.74
C PHE A 205 2.91 -12.50 3.78
N THR A 206 4.23 -12.30 3.70
CA THR A 206 5.21 -12.95 4.59
C THR A 206 5.02 -12.52 6.05
N ASP A 207 4.87 -11.22 6.30
CA ASP A 207 4.71 -10.68 7.64
C ASP A 207 3.34 -11.03 8.23
N LEU A 208 2.30 -11.08 7.40
CA LEU A 208 0.97 -11.54 7.81
C LEU A 208 0.99 -13.02 8.22
N VAL A 209 1.58 -13.90 7.39
CA VAL A 209 1.74 -15.32 7.73
C VAL A 209 2.57 -15.49 9.01
N ALA A 210 3.67 -14.74 9.14
CA ALA A 210 4.49 -14.77 10.34
C ALA A 210 3.69 -14.37 11.59
N LYS A 211 2.89 -13.29 11.51
CA LYS A 211 2.02 -12.83 12.60
C LYS A 211 0.96 -13.87 12.95
N VAL A 212 0.27 -14.42 11.96
CA VAL A 212 -0.73 -15.48 12.14
C VAL A 212 -0.16 -16.67 12.92
N ARG A 213 1.05 -17.12 12.57
CA ARG A 213 1.73 -18.21 13.29
C ARG A 213 2.05 -17.89 14.76
N THR A 214 2.13 -16.61 15.13
CA THR A 214 2.26 -16.22 16.55
C THR A 214 0.94 -16.26 17.31
N LEU A 215 -0.18 -15.98 16.62
CA LEU A 215 -1.53 -16.00 17.20
C LEU A 215 -2.09 -17.43 17.27
N GLN A 216 -1.75 -18.24 16.27
CA GLN A 216 -2.15 -19.63 16.14
C GLN A 216 -0.93 -20.47 15.71
N PRO A 217 -0.15 -20.99 16.67
CA PRO A 217 0.95 -21.89 16.37
C PRO A 217 0.45 -23.14 15.64
N PRO A 218 1.25 -23.73 14.74
CA PRO A 218 0.91 -25.02 14.14
C PRO A 218 0.76 -26.09 15.24
N PRO A 219 -0.15 -27.06 15.06
CA PRO A 219 -0.35 -28.16 16.00
C PRO A 219 0.89 -29.04 16.19
#